data_AF-A0A7V6E0U6-F1
#
_entry.id   AF-A0A7V6E0U6-F1
#
_cell.length_a   1.000
_cell.length_b   1.000
_cell.length_c   1.000
_cell.angle_alpha   90.00
_cell.angle_beta   90.00
_cell.angle_gamma   90.00
#
_symmetry.space_group_name_H-M   'P 1'
#
loop_
_entity.id
_entity.type
_entity.pdbx_description
1 polymer ?
#
loop_
_entity_poly.entity_id
_entity_poly.type
_entity_poly.pdbx_seq_one_letter_code
_entity_poly.pdbx_strand_id
1 'polypeptide(L)'
;SMPVNGRHKKSAGVTLIELMIVLIIIGVLATFAIIRFSNATKKAKVREAALMLGYLWDIQYQYYVEHGSFISQEYGIIFFEADLGFAWYDQTSETARKKLNYSPPSGTSRFWYLSWNGGAGMVTFAYPKTSDYPWISEDETDNSLKGITLSVDNDRRIYIYGFGRAERL
;
A
#
# COMPACT_ATOMS: atom_id res chain seq x y z
N SER A 1 -74.01 -28.18 4.39
CA SER A 1 -73.30 -26.90 4.55
C SER A 1 -72.11 -27.13 5.47
N MET A 2 -70.88 -26.96 4.97
CA MET A 2 -69.65 -27.16 5.76
C MET A 2 -69.14 -25.81 6.30
N PRO A 3 -68.71 -25.71 7.57
CA PRO A 3 -68.10 -24.50 8.08
C PRO A 3 -66.63 -24.43 7.65
N VAL A 4 -66.25 -23.35 6.95
CA VAL A 4 -64.85 -23.02 6.67
C VAL A 4 -64.26 -22.42 7.95
N ASN A 5 -63.45 -23.21 8.66
CA ASN A 5 -62.79 -22.77 9.89
C ASN A 5 -61.60 -21.88 9.52
N GLY A 6 -61.82 -20.58 9.47
CA GLY A 6 -60.78 -19.57 9.21
C GLY A 6 -59.77 -19.53 10.36
N ARG A 7 -58.64 -20.22 10.20
CA ARG A 7 -57.48 -20.05 11.08
C ARG A 7 -57.01 -18.60 10.98
N HIS A 8 -57.33 -17.78 11.99
CA HIS A 8 -56.69 -16.48 12.18
C HIS A 8 -55.18 -16.69 12.29
N LYS A 9 -54.43 -16.34 11.23
CA LYS A 9 -52.99 -16.17 11.30
C LYS A 9 -52.73 -15.04 12.30
N LYS A 10 -52.17 -15.36 13.47
CA LYS A 10 -51.65 -14.35 14.39
C LYS A 10 -50.55 -13.58 13.66
N SER A 11 -50.83 -12.35 13.25
CA SER A 11 -49.82 -11.40 12.84
C SER A 11 -48.95 -11.09 14.06
N ALA A 12 -47.78 -11.71 14.14
CA ALA A 12 -46.77 -11.33 15.12
C ALA A 12 -46.20 -9.97 14.71
N GLY A 13 -46.50 -8.93 15.48
CA GLY A 13 -45.89 -7.60 15.32
C GLY A 13 -44.54 -7.56 16.03
N VAL A 14 -43.48 -7.15 15.34
CA VAL A 14 -42.17 -6.84 15.94
C VAL A 14 -42.34 -5.63 16.84
N THR A 15 -41.75 -5.66 18.04
CA THR A 15 -41.83 -4.53 18.96
C THR A 15 -40.75 -3.49 18.66
N LEU A 16 -41.03 -2.21 18.94
CA LEU A 16 -40.04 -1.13 18.78
C LEU A 16 -38.77 -1.39 19.60
N ILE A 17 -38.92 -1.93 20.81
CA ILE A 17 -37.80 -2.22 21.70
C ILE A 17 -36.89 -3.33 21.14
N GLU A 18 -37.47 -4.34 20.49
CA GLU A 18 -36.74 -5.44 19.86
C GLU A 18 -35.90 -4.93 18.70
N LEU A 19 -36.43 -3.98 17.91
CA LEU A 19 -35.65 -3.28 16.89
C LEU A 19 -34.56 -2.38 17.48
N MET A 20 -34.83 -1.69 18.60
CA MET A 20 -33.85 -0.83 19.26
C MET A 20 -32.63 -1.61 19.75
N ILE A 21 -32.83 -2.76 20.39
CA ILE A 21 -31.72 -3.60 20.87
C ILE A 21 -30.89 -4.11 19.69
N VAL A 22 -31.53 -4.50 18.59
CA VAL A 22 -30.85 -4.94 17.37
C VAL A 22 -29.97 -3.82 16.80
N LEU A 23 -30.49 -2.59 16.69
CA LEU A 23 -29.71 -1.45 16.20
C LEU A 23 -28.51 -1.13 17.10
N ILE A 24 -28.68 -1.23 18.42
CA ILE A 24 -27.59 -1.04 19.38
C ILE A 24 -26.49 -2.10 19.17
N ILE A 25 -26.87 -3.37 19.04
CA ILE A 25 -25.92 -4.48 18.84
C ILE A 25 -25.18 -4.30 17.50
N ILE A 26 -25.89 -3.99 16.41
CA ILE A 26 -25.28 -3.74 15.09
C ILE A 26 -24.32 -2.55 15.15
N GLY A 27 -24.69 -1.47 15.85
CA GLY A 27 -23.84 -0.30 16.03
C GLY A 27 -22.50 -0.65 16.68
N VAL A 28 -22.53 -1.42 17.77
CA VAL A 28 -21.32 -1.88 18.47
C VAL A 28 -20.46 -2.79 17.58
N LEU A 29 -21.08 -3.75 16.88
CA LEU A 29 -20.36 -4.65 15.98
C LEU A 29 -19.72 -3.91 14.80
N ALA A 30 -20.42 -2.92 14.23
CA ALA A 30 -19.92 -2.12 13.12
C ALA A 30 -18.66 -1.34 13.52
N THR A 31 -18.62 -0.73 14.71
CA THR A 31 -17.43 -0.03 15.19
C THR A 31 -16.21 -0.94 15.30
N PHE A 32 -16.36 -2.15 15.88
CA PHE A 32 -15.25 -3.11 15.94
C PHE A 32 -14.81 -3.60 14.56
N ALA A 33 -15.77 -3.83 13.66
CA ALA A 33 -15.49 -4.25 12.29
C ALA A 33 -14.65 -3.21 11.54
N ILE A 34 -14.99 -1.91 11.67
CA ILE A 34 -14.26 -0.83 11.01
C ILE A 34 -12.80 -0.77 11.47
N ILE A 35 -12.54 -0.83 12.78
CA ILE A 35 -11.16 -0.78 13.30
C ILE A 35 -10.36 -1.98 12.82
N ARG A 36 -10.94 -3.19 12.91
CA ARG A 36 -10.27 -4.42 12.46
C ARG A 36 -9.99 -4.41 10.97
N PHE A 37 -10.97 -4.00 10.17
CA PHE A 37 -10.84 -3.91 8.71
C PHE A 37 -9.80 -2.87 8.29
N SER A 38 -9.80 -1.69 8.93
CA SER A 38 -8.79 -0.65 8.70
C SER A 38 -7.37 -1.17 8.96
N ASN A 39 -7.16 -1.88 10.07
CA ASN A 39 -5.85 -2.46 10.37
C ASN A 39 -5.45 -3.57 9.39
N ALA A 40 -6.40 -4.43 9.00
CA ALA A 40 -6.14 -5.51 8.04
C ALA A 40 -5.77 -4.95 6.66
N THR A 41 -6.50 -3.94 6.18
CA THR A 41 -6.21 -3.28 4.90
C THR A 41 -4.87 -2.56 4.92
N LYS A 42 -4.52 -1.84 6.00
CA LYS A 42 -3.17 -1.24 6.14
C LYS A 42 -2.06 -2.28 6.03
N LYS A 43 -2.17 -3.40 6.75
CA LYS A 43 -1.18 -4.49 6.68
C LYS A 43 -1.06 -5.09 5.27
N ALA A 44 -2.18 -5.26 4.56
CA ALA A 44 -2.16 -5.73 3.18
C ALA A 44 -1.42 -4.74 2.25
N LYS A 45 -1.70 -3.44 2.36
CA LYS A 45 -1.02 -2.38 1.59
C LYS A 45 0.49 -2.33 1.85
N VAL A 46 0.91 -2.48 3.11
CA VAL A 46 2.33 -2.56 3.48
C VAL A 46 3.00 -3.80 2.88
N ARG A 47 2.27 -4.93 2.83
CA ARG A 47 2.76 -6.16 2.19
C ARG A 47 2.90 -6.02 0.67
N GLU A 48 1.99 -5.31 0.00
CA GLU A 48 2.11 -4.96 -1.42
C GLU A 48 3.41 -4.16 -1.68
N ALA A 49 3.68 -3.14 -0.86
CA ALA A 49 4.91 -2.36 -0.95
C ALA A 49 6.18 -3.22 -0.71
N ALA A 50 6.12 -4.15 0.24
CA ALA A 50 7.23 -5.08 0.50
C ALA A 50 7.49 -6.01 -0.70
N LEU A 51 6.45 -6.54 -1.34
CA LEU A 51 6.61 -7.34 -2.56
C LEU A 51 7.25 -6.51 -3.68
N MET A 52 6.83 -5.26 -3.82
CA MET A 52 7.41 -4.34 -4.81
C MET A 52 8.88 -4.01 -4.53
N LEU A 53 9.25 -3.78 -3.26
CA LEU A 53 10.65 -3.60 -2.87
C LEU A 53 11.50 -4.85 -3.20
N GLY A 54 10.96 -6.04 -2.96
CA GLY A 54 11.62 -7.29 -3.35
C GLY A 54 11.86 -7.37 -4.86
N TYR A 55 10.86 -7.01 -5.67
CA TYR A 55 10.97 -6.94 -7.12
C TYR A 55 12.02 -5.90 -7.58
N LEU A 56 11.97 -4.69 -7.01
CA LEU A 56 12.94 -3.62 -7.31
C LEU A 56 14.37 -4.01 -6.95
N TRP A 57 14.56 -4.77 -5.87
CA TRP A 57 15.87 -5.33 -5.52
C TRP A 57 16.31 -6.37 -6.55
N ASP A 58 15.44 -7.30 -6.94
CA ASP A 58 15.77 -8.37 -7.89
C ASP A 58 16.23 -7.78 -9.25
N ILE A 59 15.50 -6.83 -9.83
CA ILE A 59 15.87 -6.23 -11.12
C ILE A 59 17.16 -5.41 -11.04
N GLN A 60 17.39 -4.71 -9.93
CA GLN A 60 18.61 -3.92 -9.74
C GLN A 60 19.82 -4.80 -9.47
N TYR A 61 19.63 -5.92 -8.76
CA TYR A 61 20.66 -6.91 -8.56
C TYR A 61 21.03 -7.63 -9.87
N GLN A 62 20.05 -7.94 -10.73
CA GLN A 62 20.32 -8.44 -12.08
C GLN A 62 21.19 -7.46 -12.88
N TYR A 63 20.84 -6.17 -12.87
CA TYR A 63 21.64 -5.14 -13.53
C TYR A 63 23.08 -5.09 -12.97
N TYR A 64 23.23 -5.18 -11.64
CA TYR A 64 24.55 -5.24 -10.99
C TYR A 64 25.37 -6.45 -11.44
N VAL A 65 24.76 -7.62 -11.56
CA VAL A 65 25.45 -8.84 -12.04
C VAL A 65 25.93 -8.67 -13.47
N GLU A 66 25.17 -7.97 -14.32
CA GLU A 66 25.51 -7.75 -15.73
C GLU A 66 26.55 -6.63 -15.94
N HIS A 67 26.50 -5.57 -15.14
CA HIS A 67 27.26 -4.34 -15.39
C HIS A 67 28.34 -4.04 -14.33
N GLY A 68 28.35 -4.78 -13.21
CA GLY A 68 29.30 -4.60 -12.10
C GLY A 68 28.98 -3.42 -11.16
N SER A 69 27.90 -2.67 -11.41
CA SER A 69 27.45 -1.56 -10.58
C SER A 69 25.92 -1.49 -10.56
N PHE A 70 25.35 -0.96 -9.47
CA PHE A 70 23.92 -0.69 -9.45
C PHE A 70 23.61 0.49 -10.35
N ILE A 71 22.41 0.50 -10.94
CA ILE A 71 22.00 1.56 -11.85
C ILE A 71 22.01 2.96 -11.20
N SER A 72 21.77 3.05 -9.89
CA SER A 72 21.83 4.29 -9.12
C SER A 72 23.25 4.86 -8.98
N GLN A 73 24.29 4.07 -9.26
CA GLN A 73 25.67 4.57 -9.31
C GLN A 73 25.97 5.29 -10.64
N GLU A 74 25.28 4.92 -11.72
CA GLU A 74 25.40 5.56 -13.03
C GLU A 74 24.45 6.76 -13.17
N TYR A 75 23.22 6.64 -12.67
CA TYR A 75 22.16 7.62 -12.87
C TYR A 75 21.82 8.46 -11.64
N GLY A 76 22.41 8.16 -10.48
CA GLY A 76 22.11 8.85 -9.23
C GLY A 76 20.80 8.36 -8.61
N ILE A 77 19.93 9.31 -8.23
CA ILE A 77 18.64 9.01 -7.61
C ILE A 77 17.65 8.59 -8.69
N ILE A 78 16.96 7.48 -8.47
CA ILE A 78 15.99 6.91 -9.41
C ILE A 78 14.63 6.80 -8.71
N PHE A 79 13.60 7.35 -9.34
CA PHE A 79 12.23 7.27 -8.87
C PHE A 79 11.44 6.20 -9.64
N PHE A 80 10.59 5.46 -8.93
CA PHE A 80 9.62 4.53 -9.50
C PHE A 80 8.22 4.88 -8.99
N GLU A 81 7.21 4.67 -9.85
CA GLU A 81 5.80 4.95 -9.53
C GLU A 81 5.51 6.41 -9.10
N ALA A 82 6.38 7.34 -9.48
CA ALA A 82 6.18 8.78 -9.32
C ALA A 82 6.88 9.54 -10.45
N ASP A 83 6.22 10.59 -10.93
CA ASP A 83 6.81 11.65 -11.75
C ASP A 83 6.72 12.94 -10.94
N LEU A 84 7.85 13.60 -10.70
CA LEU A 84 7.95 14.70 -9.74
C LEU A 84 7.59 16.06 -10.35
N GLY A 85 7.41 16.12 -11.67
CA GLY A 85 7.27 17.37 -12.42
C GLY A 85 8.59 18.12 -12.62
N PHE A 86 9.72 17.46 -12.31
CA PHE A 86 11.07 17.99 -12.53
C PHE A 86 11.71 17.23 -13.68
N ALA A 87 11.73 17.87 -14.86
CA ALA A 87 12.11 17.22 -16.13
C ALA A 87 13.43 16.42 -16.06
N TRP A 88 14.46 16.91 -15.38
CA TRP A 88 15.72 16.18 -15.24
C TRP A 88 15.57 14.88 -14.43
N TYR A 89 14.89 14.91 -13.29
CA TYR A 89 14.66 13.71 -12.46
C TYR A 89 13.77 12.70 -13.19
N ASP A 90 12.71 13.19 -13.84
CA ASP A 90 11.74 12.34 -14.52
C ASP A 90 12.38 11.63 -15.72
N GLN A 91 13.16 12.34 -16.54
CA GLN A 91 13.90 11.76 -17.68
C GLN A 91 14.99 10.78 -17.25
N THR A 92 15.73 11.13 -16.19
CA THR A 92 16.78 10.24 -15.63
C THR A 92 16.16 8.95 -15.11
N SER A 93 15.06 9.07 -14.37
CA SER A 93 14.33 7.93 -13.82
C SER A 93 13.67 7.09 -14.92
N GLU A 94 13.11 7.71 -15.96
CA GLU A 94 12.57 6.99 -17.10
C GLU A 94 13.65 6.19 -17.84
N THR A 95 14.82 6.79 -18.07
CA THR A 95 15.96 6.13 -18.71
C THR A 95 16.46 4.95 -17.88
N ALA A 96 16.59 5.14 -16.57
CA ALA A 96 16.99 4.08 -15.65
C ALA A 96 15.96 2.94 -15.62
N ARG A 97 14.66 3.25 -15.52
CA ARG A 97 13.56 2.26 -15.56
C ARG A 97 13.61 1.43 -16.85
N LYS A 98 13.85 2.05 -18.00
CA LYS A 98 14.00 1.33 -19.28
C LYS A 98 15.20 0.39 -19.28
N LYS A 99 16.35 0.82 -18.77
CA LYS A 99 17.55 -0.03 -18.65
C LYS A 99 17.37 -1.21 -17.70
N LEU A 100 16.57 -1.06 -16.65
CA LEU A 100 16.23 -2.15 -15.73
C LEU A 100 15.18 -3.13 -16.29
N ASN A 101 14.63 -2.87 -17.49
CA ASN A 101 13.42 -3.54 -17.97
C ASN A 101 12.29 -3.51 -16.92
N TYR A 102 12.16 -2.38 -16.23
CA TYR A 102 11.18 -2.21 -15.16
C TYR A 102 9.76 -2.34 -15.70
N SER A 103 8.99 -3.24 -15.10
CA SER A 103 7.56 -3.42 -15.36
C SER A 103 6.86 -3.70 -14.04
N PRO A 104 6.00 -2.79 -13.55
CA PRO A 104 5.37 -2.97 -12.26
C PRO A 104 4.51 -4.25 -12.24
N PRO A 105 4.64 -5.12 -11.22
CA PRO A 105 3.90 -6.37 -11.12
C PRO A 105 2.41 -6.18 -10.80
N SER A 106 2.02 -4.99 -10.36
CA SER A 106 0.65 -4.58 -10.07
C SER A 106 0.28 -3.34 -10.89
N GLY A 107 -1.01 -3.02 -10.97
CA GLY A 107 -1.47 -1.71 -11.48
C GLY A 107 -0.99 -0.53 -10.62
N THR A 108 -1.75 0.56 -10.58
CA THR A 108 -1.35 1.79 -9.85
C THR A 108 -0.86 1.50 -8.43
N SER A 109 0.42 1.79 -8.18
CA SER A 109 1.04 1.55 -6.87
C SER A 109 0.58 2.60 -5.86
N ARG A 110 0.27 2.16 -4.63
CA ARG A 110 -0.05 3.02 -3.48
C ARG A 110 1.19 3.69 -2.86
N PHE A 111 2.36 3.23 -3.27
CA PHE A 111 3.66 3.74 -2.83
C PHE A 111 4.43 4.21 -4.05
N TRP A 112 5.24 5.24 -3.87
CA TRP A 112 6.31 5.58 -4.78
C TRP A 112 7.64 5.14 -4.17
N TYR A 113 8.63 4.91 -5.03
CA TYR A 113 9.90 4.34 -4.60
C TYR A 113 11.06 5.21 -5.04
N LEU A 114 12.11 5.23 -4.22
CA LEU A 114 13.33 5.97 -4.48
C LEU A 114 14.52 5.06 -4.22
N SER A 115 15.30 4.79 -5.26
CA SER A 115 16.59 4.11 -5.15
C SER A 115 17.72 5.13 -5.21
N TRP A 116 18.68 5.02 -4.30
CA TRP A 116 19.89 5.83 -4.34
C TRP A 116 21.12 4.98 -3.98
N ASN A 117 22.31 5.46 -4.38
CA ASN A 117 23.58 4.85 -4.04
C ASN A 117 23.97 5.12 -2.56
N GLY A 118 23.85 4.11 -1.70
CA GLY A 118 24.24 4.16 -0.28
C GLY A 118 25.75 4.11 -0.02
N GLY A 119 26.59 4.34 -1.02
CA GLY A 119 28.05 4.23 -0.95
C GLY A 119 28.53 2.79 -1.16
N ALA A 120 28.15 1.86 -0.27
CA ALA A 120 28.54 0.45 -0.34
C ALA A 120 27.57 -0.43 -1.17
N GLY A 121 26.50 0.17 -1.71
CA GLY A 121 25.50 -0.53 -2.51
C GLY A 121 24.25 0.33 -2.74
N MET A 122 23.07 -0.29 -2.79
CA MET A 122 21.83 0.35 -3.19
C MET A 122 20.75 0.17 -2.13
N VAL A 123 20.16 1.29 -1.72
CA VAL A 123 18.99 1.30 -0.84
C VAL A 123 17.80 1.81 -1.64
N THR A 124 16.67 1.12 -1.53
CA THR A 124 15.40 1.59 -2.10
C THR A 124 14.40 1.82 -0.99
N PHE A 125 13.82 3.02 -0.94
CA PHE A 125 12.76 3.38 -0.01
C PHE A 125 11.39 3.29 -0.71
N ALA A 126 10.37 2.90 0.04
CA ALA A 126 8.97 3.01 -0.36
C ALA A 126 8.27 4.03 0.54
N TYR A 127 7.70 5.05 -0.09
CA TYR A 127 6.94 6.10 0.57
C TYR A 127 5.48 6.03 0.11
N PRO A 128 4.50 6.10 1.02
CA PRO A 128 3.10 6.07 0.66
C PRO A 128 2.77 7.34 -0.14
N LYS A 129 1.93 7.18 -1.17
CA LYS A 129 1.33 8.30 -1.89
C LYS A 129 0.35 8.99 -0.94
N THR A 130 0.73 10.15 -0.42
CA THR A 130 -0.03 10.88 0.59
C THR A 130 -0.15 12.35 0.19
N SER A 131 -1.10 13.06 0.80
CA SER A 131 -1.32 14.49 0.54
C SER A 131 -0.15 15.39 0.93
N ASP A 132 0.90 14.84 1.55
CA ASP A 132 2.10 15.58 1.94
C ASP A 132 3.04 15.82 0.74
N TYR A 133 2.81 15.11 -0.38
CA TYR A 133 3.61 15.19 -1.60
C TYR A 133 2.84 15.92 -2.71
N PRO A 134 3.18 17.19 -3.04
CA PRO A 134 2.39 18.00 -3.97
C PRO A 134 2.40 17.53 -5.44
N TRP A 135 3.30 16.61 -5.80
CA TRP A 135 3.38 15.99 -7.13
C TRP A 135 2.57 14.69 -7.25
N ILE A 136 1.94 14.23 -6.17
CA ILE A 136 1.09 13.05 -6.19
C ILE A 136 -0.36 13.53 -6.38
N SER A 137 -1.04 12.95 -7.37
CA SER A 137 -2.44 13.29 -7.64
C SER A 137 -3.36 12.88 -6.48
N GLU A 138 -4.44 13.63 -6.29
CA GLU A 138 -5.37 13.43 -5.17
C GLU A 138 -6.10 12.08 -5.26
N ASP A 139 -6.35 11.57 -6.47
CA ASP A 139 -6.95 10.26 -6.71
C ASP A 139 -6.02 9.07 -6.38
N GLU A 140 -4.71 9.30 -6.32
CA GLU A 140 -3.71 8.30 -5.92
C GLU A 140 -3.37 8.35 -4.41
N THR A 141 -3.89 9.34 -3.70
CA THR A 141 -3.52 9.64 -2.32
C THR A 141 -4.24 8.74 -1.30
N ASP A 142 -3.48 8.14 -0.39
CA ASP A 142 -3.99 7.33 0.72
C ASP A 142 -3.35 7.77 2.06
N ASN A 143 -3.99 8.74 2.71
CA ASN A 143 -3.53 9.30 3.99
C ASN A 143 -3.61 8.30 5.16
N SER A 144 -4.25 7.14 5.00
CA SER A 144 -4.30 6.11 6.05
C SER A 144 -2.93 5.48 6.31
N LEU A 145 -2.00 5.63 5.35
CA LEU A 145 -0.64 5.10 5.38
C LEU A 145 0.41 6.10 5.87
N LYS A 146 0.04 7.34 6.21
CA LYS A 146 0.98 8.36 6.69
C LYS A 146 1.84 7.84 7.84
N GLY A 147 3.12 8.19 7.79
CA GLY A 147 4.11 7.81 8.80
C GLY A 147 4.65 6.39 8.67
N ILE A 148 4.26 5.64 7.63
CA ILE A 148 4.86 4.34 7.29
C ILE A 148 5.85 4.57 6.14
N THR A 149 7.08 4.08 6.29
CA THR A 149 8.08 4.02 5.23
C THR A 149 8.68 2.63 5.25
N LEU A 150 8.97 2.07 4.09
CA LEU A 150 9.72 0.82 4.00
C LEU A 150 11.06 1.08 3.32
N SER A 151 12.04 0.22 3.55
CA SER A 151 13.24 0.17 2.73
C SER A 151 13.68 -1.26 2.47
N VAL A 152 14.43 -1.44 1.39
CA VAL A 152 15.24 -2.63 1.14
C VAL A 152 16.69 -2.19 0.94
N ASP A 153 17.62 -2.88 1.57
CA ASP A 153 19.07 -2.64 1.48
C ASP A 153 19.74 -3.80 0.74
N ASN A 154 21.07 -3.79 0.68
CA ASN A 154 21.93 -4.75 -0.02
C ASN A 154 21.69 -6.22 0.35
N ASP A 155 21.19 -6.50 1.55
CA ASP A 155 20.93 -7.85 2.05
C ASP A 155 19.53 -8.39 1.67
N ARG A 156 18.79 -7.67 0.80
CA ARG A 156 17.41 -7.96 0.40
C ARG A 156 16.41 -7.90 1.56
N ARG A 157 16.83 -7.52 2.77
CA ARG A 157 15.92 -7.44 3.91
C ARG A 157 15.09 -6.18 3.82
N ILE A 158 13.81 -6.35 4.14
CA ILE A 158 12.84 -5.26 4.13
C ILE A 158 12.67 -4.75 5.56
N TYR A 159 12.90 -3.46 5.72
CA TYR A 159 12.74 -2.74 6.97
C TYR A 159 11.47 -1.90 6.90
N ILE A 160 10.64 -1.93 7.95
CA ILE A 160 9.52 -1.00 8.10
C ILE A 160 9.88 0.03 9.17
N TYR A 161 9.71 1.29 8.83
CA TYR A 161 9.80 2.43 9.73
C TYR A 161 8.40 3.00 9.93
N GLY A 162 7.90 2.99 11.16
CA GLY A 162 6.63 3.61 11.53
C GLY A 162 6.69 4.20 12.92
N PHE A 163 6.19 5.44 13.11
CA PHE A 163 6.01 6.09 14.43
C PHE A 163 7.06 5.70 15.50
N GLY A 164 8.35 5.92 15.22
CA GLY A 164 9.42 5.77 16.20
C GLY A 164 9.85 4.35 16.58
N ARG A 165 9.39 3.29 15.89
CA ARG A 165 9.95 1.94 16.03
C ARG A 165 10.15 1.27 14.67
N ALA A 166 11.33 0.67 14.48
CA ALA A 166 11.61 -0.20 13.35
C ALA A 166 11.11 -1.62 13.67
N GLU A 167 10.23 -2.16 12.83
CA GLU A 167 9.78 -3.55 12.92
C GLU A 167 10.21 -4.32 11.67
N ARG A 168 10.66 -5.56 11.87
CA ARG A 168 11.17 -6.44 10.80
C ARG A 168 10.01 -7.27 10.23
N LEU A 169 9.96 -7.39 8.90
CA LEU A 169 9.11 -8.37 8.20
C LEU A 169 9.80 -9.72 8.01
#